data_AF-A0A2E8VD81-F1
#
_entry.id   AF-A0A2E8VD81-F1
#
_cell.length_a   1.000
_cell.length_b   1.000
_cell.length_c   1.000
_cell.angle_alpha   90.00
_cell.angle_beta   90.00
_cell.angle_gamma   90.00
#
_symmetry.space_group_name_H-M   'P 1'
#
loop_
_entity.id
_entity.type
_entity.pdbx_description
1 polymer ?
#
loop_
_entity_poly.entity_id
_entity_poly.type
_entity_poly.pdbx_seq_one_letter_code
_entity_poly.pdbx_strand_id
1 'polypeptide(L)'
;MTIGEYAKMINGEGWLNGGKKCDLKVIQIKNYNHNTPYELKIRPSPNLPNPQSVSLYPSLCLLEQTVISIGRGTEMQFQVYGSPKFPESTFSFTPKPNFGSKNPKLKNQICYGVDLRKVKRPDRIEIKWLIDSYSKFPIKDNFFLKGFDKISGTKKLKEQIKNGLNENQIRMSWKTNIEEFKKIRKKYLLYR
;
A
#
# COMPACT_ATOMS: atom_id res chain seq x y z
N MET A 1 -11.01 4.61 -8.55
CA MET A 1 -11.02 5.18 -9.92
C MET A 1 -10.32 4.20 -10.83
N THR A 2 -10.85 3.97 -12.02
CA THR A 2 -10.17 3.27 -13.11
C THR A 2 -9.11 4.17 -13.73
N ILE A 3 -8.19 3.59 -14.53
CA ILE A 3 -7.18 4.38 -15.22
C ILE A 3 -7.78 5.38 -16.21
N GLY A 4 -8.94 5.06 -16.83
CA GLY A 4 -9.65 5.96 -17.72
C GLY A 4 -10.25 7.18 -17.00
N GLU A 5 -10.86 6.97 -15.83
CA GLU A 5 -11.34 8.09 -14.99
C GLU A 5 -10.18 8.96 -14.51
N TYR A 6 -9.07 8.35 -14.11
CA TYR A 6 -7.88 9.09 -13.67
C TYR A 6 -7.25 9.89 -14.81
N ALA A 7 -7.17 9.33 -16.02
CA ALA A 7 -6.69 10.05 -17.21
C ALA A 7 -7.58 11.26 -17.54
N LYS A 8 -8.91 11.11 -17.46
CA LYS A 8 -9.85 12.24 -17.60
C LYS A 8 -9.64 13.29 -16.52
N MET A 9 -9.38 12.89 -15.28
CA MET A 9 -9.09 13.81 -14.17
C MET A 9 -7.79 14.59 -14.39
N ILE A 10 -6.70 13.92 -14.77
CA ILE A 10 -5.41 14.57 -15.12
C ILE A 10 -5.63 15.65 -16.18
N ASN A 11 -6.39 15.32 -17.22
CA ASN A 11 -6.66 16.21 -18.34
C ASN A 11 -7.58 17.39 -17.94
N GLY A 12 -8.62 17.13 -17.15
CA GLY A 12 -9.59 18.13 -16.73
C GLY A 12 -9.07 19.10 -15.67
N GLU A 13 -8.23 18.61 -14.75
CA GLU A 13 -7.60 19.43 -13.71
C GLU A 13 -6.31 20.11 -14.21
N GLY A 14 -5.92 19.94 -15.48
CA GLY A 14 -4.79 20.63 -16.10
C GLY A 14 -3.42 20.19 -15.54
N TRP A 15 -3.29 18.94 -15.09
CA TRP A 15 -2.08 18.44 -14.43
C TRP A 15 -0.95 18.07 -15.39
N LEU A 16 -1.20 18.08 -16.70
CA LEU A 16 -0.15 17.89 -17.69
C LEU A 16 0.76 19.12 -17.77
N ASN A 17 2.03 18.90 -18.12
CA ASN A 17 3.02 19.97 -18.20
C ASN A 17 2.56 21.11 -19.12
N GLY A 18 2.62 22.35 -18.61
CA GLY A 18 2.14 23.54 -19.31
C GLY A 18 0.62 23.62 -19.50
N GLY A 19 -0.17 22.89 -18.70
CA GLY A 19 -1.63 22.88 -18.81
C GLY A 19 -2.15 22.25 -20.10
N LYS A 20 -1.32 21.47 -20.79
CA LYS A 20 -1.68 20.79 -22.04
C LYS A 20 -2.90 19.91 -21.84
N LYS A 21 -3.71 19.81 -22.89
CA LYS A 21 -4.83 18.86 -22.94
C LYS A 21 -4.57 17.81 -24.00
N CYS A 22 -4.94 16.57 -23.68
CA CYS A 22 -4.91 15.45 -24.61
C CYS A 22 -6.32 15.23 -25.16
N ASP A 23 -6.46 15.04 -26.47
CA ASP A 23 -7.72 14.53 -27.02
C ASP A 23 -7.86 13.05 -26.63
N LEU A 24 -8.72 12.78 -25.64
CA LEU A 24 -8.78 11.50 -24.94
C LEU A 24 -10.16 10.85 -25.14
N LYS A 25 -10.16 9.68 -25.78
CA LYS A 25 -11.33 8.79 -25.84
C LYS A 25 -11.13 7.59 -24.91
N VAL A 26 -12.04 7.41 -23.95
CA VAL A 26 -12.07 6.24 -23.05
C VAL A 26 -13.23 5.33 -23.45
N ILE A 27 -12.91 4.07 -23.78
CA ILE A 27 -13.94 3.04 -24.01
C ILE A 27 -14.36 2.46 -22.66
N GLN A 28 -15.63 2.64 -22.28
CA GLN A 28 -16.13 2.20 -20.99
C GLN A 28 -16.33 0.68 -20.93
N ILE A 29 -16.04 0.10 -19.76
CA ILE A 29 -16.33 -1.30 -19.47
C ILE A 29 -17.83 -1.44 -19.20
N LYS A 30 -18.50 -2.34 -19.91
CA LYS A 30 -19.91 -2.67 -19.64
C LYS A 30 -20.05 -3.47 -18.35
N ASN A 31 -21.17 -3.31 -17.64
CA ASN A 31 -21.52 -4.06 -16.42
C ASN A 31 -20.51 -3.93 -15.27
N TYR A 32 -19.84 -2.78 -15.17
CA TYR A 32 -18.88 -2.47 -14.10
C TYR A 32 -19.35 -1.25 -13.29
N ASN A 33 -19.23 -1.35 -11.96
CA ASN A 33 -19.33 -0.22 -11.02
C ASN A 33 -18.19 -0.32 -9.99
N HIS A 34 -17.98 0.73 -9.18
CA HIS A 34 -16.87 0.78 -8.21
C HIS A 34 -16.96 -0.27 -7.10
N ASN A 35 -18.11 -0.93 -6.94
CA ASN A 35 -18.32 -2.04 -6.01
C ASN A 35 -18.22 -3.41 -6.68
N THR A 36 -18.07 -3.48 -8.01
CA THR A 36 -17.93 -4.76 -8.74
C THR A 36 -16.62 -5.43 -8.31
N PRO A 37 -16.66 -6.63 -7.68
CA PRO A 37 -15.45 -7.37 -7.38
C PRO A 37 -14.80 -7.82 -8.69
N TYR A 38 -13.50 -7.59 -8.82
CA TYR A 38 -12.72 -8.05 -9.97
C TYR A 38 -11.44 -8.71 -9.49
N GLU A 39 -11.21 -9.93 -9.97
CA GLU A 39 -9.99 -10.69 -9.72
C GLU A 39 -9.15 -10.72 -10.99
N LEU A 40 -7.87 -10.39 -10.84
CA LEU A 40 -6.94 -10.38 -11.96
C LEU A 40 -6.61 -11.81 -12.36
N LYS A 41 -6.92 -12.16 -13.62
CA LYS A 41 -6.55 -13.46 -14.21
C LYS A 41 -5.04 -13.61 -14.40
N ILE A 42 -4.33 -12.49 -14.55
CA ILE A 42 -2.89 -12.44 -14.75
C ILE A 42 -2.30 -11.56 -13.64
N ARG A 43 -1.27 -12.07 -12.95
CA ARG A 43 -0.56 -11.28 -11.94
C ARG A 43 -0.04 -9.97 -12.53
N PRO A 44 -0.31 -8.81 -11.90
CA PRO A 44 0.16 -7.52 -12.42
C PRO A 44 1.66 -7.31 -12.15
N SER A 45 2.25 -8.11 -11.25
CA SER A 45 3.66 -8.03 -10.88
C SER A 45 4.13 -9.39 -10.34
N PRO A 46 5.43 -9.75 -10.49
CA PRO A 46 6.01 -10.91 -9.83
C PRO A 46 5.76 -10.98 -8.31
N ASN A 47 5.62 -9.83 -7.64
CA ASN A 47 5.40 -9.75 -6.19
C ASN A 47 3.93 -9.51 -5.80
N LEU A 48 3.01 -9.49 -6.76
CA LEU A 48 1.57 -9.44 -6.52
C LEU A 48 0.93 -10.71 -7.09
N PRO A 49 1.21 -11.89 -6.49
CA PRO A 49 0.89 -13.17 -7.10
C PRO A 49 -0.60 -13.51 -7.11
N ASN A 50 -1.42 -12.92 -6.23
CA ASN A 50 -2.81 -13.32 -6.03
C ASN A 50 -3.70 -12.14 -5.55
N PRO A 51 -5.04 -12.30 -5.53
CA PRO A 51 -5.98 -11.26 -5.09
C PRO A 51 -5.75 -10.76 -3.65
N GLN A 52 -5.34 -11.64 -2.73
CA GLN A 52 -5.06 -11.25 -1.35
C GLN A 52 -3.90 -10.26 -1.29
N SER A 53 -2.78 -10.57 -1.96
CA SER A 53 -1.61 -9.70 -2.08
C SER A 53 -1.96 -8.33 -2.70
N VAL A 54 -2.76 -8.33 -3.78
CA VAL A 54 -3.26 -7.10 -4.41
C VAL A 54 -4.11 -6.27 -3.44
N SER A 55 -4.95 -6.91 -2.64
CA SER A 55 -5.82 -6.22 -1.67
C SER A 55 -5.06 -5.63 -0.49
N LEU A 56 -3.98 -6.28 -0.05
CA LEU A 56 -3.15 -5.86 1.07
C LEU A 56 -2.07 -4.86 0.65
N TYR A 57 -1.73 -4.80 -0.65
CA TYR A 57 -0.67 -3.96 -1.19
C TYR A 57 -0.75 -2.50 -0.73
N PRO A 58 -1.89 -1.77 -0.80
CA PRO A 58 -1.92 -0.36 -0.38
C PRO A 58 -1.52 -0.14 1.09
N SER A 59 -1.76 -1.12 1.95
CA SER A 59 -1.44 -1.05 3.37
C SER A 59 -0.01 -1.50 3.66
N LEU A 60 0.41 -2.64 3.12
CA LEU A 60 1.74 -3.18 3.36
C LEU A 60 2.84 -2.48 2.54
N CYS A 61 2.50 -1.81 1.45
CA CYS A 61 3.47 -1.01 0.70
C CYS A 61 4.06 0.13 1.55
N LEU A 62 3.35 0.60 2.58
CA LEU A 62 3.88 1.56 3.56
C LEU A 62 5.12 1.02 4.31
N LEU A 63 5.26 -0.30 4.43
CA LEU A 63 6.41 -0.97 5.06
C LEU A 63 7.59 -1.19 4.09
N GLU A 64 7.44 -0.88 2.79
CA GLU A 64 8.56 -1.05 1.86
C GLU A 64 9.77 -0.19 2.22
N GLN A 65 9.52 1.05 2.61
CA GLN A 65 10.55 2.01 3.03
C GLN A 65 10.70 2.03 4.56
N THR A 66 10.53 0.88 5.20
CA THR A 66 10.94 0.64 6.60
C THR A 66 11.95 -0.49 6.65
N VAL A 67 12.47 -0.82 7.82
CA VAL A 67 13.36 -1.98 8.04
C VAL A 67 12.64 -3.33 8.05
N ILE A 68 11.32 -3.35 7.85
CA ILE A 68 10.47 -4.54 7.98
C ILE A 68 10.36 -5.27 6.64
N SER A 69 10.46 -6.60 6.66
CA SER A 69 10.17 -7.41 5.48
C SER A 69 8.67 -7.52 5.28
N ILE A 70 8.23 -7.41 4.03
CA ILE A 70 6.83 -7.59 3.60
C ILE A 70 6.65 -8.92 2.83
N GLY A 71 7.50 -9.91 3.12
CA GLY A 71 7.44 -11.24 2.52
C GLY A 71 8.08 -11.37 1.13
N ARG A 72 8.65 -10.30 0.55
CA ARG A 72 9.46 -10.42 -0.69
C ARG A 72 10.57 -11.46 -0.48
N GLY A 73 10.77 -12.34 -1.46
CA GLY A 73 11.66 -13.51 -1.33
C GLY A 73 11.02 -14.74 -0.67
N THR A 74 9.71 -14.75 -0.50
CA THR A 74 8.90 -15.93 -0.14
C THR A 74 7.79 -16.09 -1.19
N GLU A 75 6.86 -17.03 -1.02
CA GLU A 75 5.62 -17.11 -1.81
C GLU A 75 4.45 -16.32 -1.18
N MET A 76 4.73 -15.49 -0.17
CA MET A 76 3.76 -14.75 0.63
C MET A 76 3.97 -13.22 0.55
N GLN A 77 4.52 -12.72 -0.56
CA GLN A 77 4.80 -11.30 -0.76
C GLN A 77 3.51 -10.46 -0.60
N PHE A 78 3.62 -9.36 0.15
CA PHE A 78 2.49 -8.51 0.56
C PHE A 78 1.33 -9.28 1.20
N GLN A 79 1.62 -10.38 1.88
CA GLN A 79 0.65 -11.12 2.68
C GLN A 79 1.19 -11.43 4.08
N VAL A 80 2.39 -10.96 4.40
CA VAL A 80 3.04 -11.10 5.71
C VAL A 80 3.89 -9.86 5.98
N TYR A 81 4.19 -9.60 7.24
CA TYR A 81 5.27 -8.68 7.61
C TYR A 81 6.04 -9.19 8.82
N GLY A 82 7.33 -8.86 8.91
CA GLY A 82 8.17 -9.33 10.00
C GLY A 82 9.61 -8.82 9.96
N SER A 83 10.33 -9.09 11.05
CA SER A 83 11.74 -8.72 11.22
C SER A 83 12.43 -9.72 12.15
N PRO A 84 13.74 -9.98 12.00
CA PRO A 84 14.53 -10.71 12.98
C PRO A 84 14.61 -10.00 14.34
N LYS A 85 14.30 -8.69 14.37
CA LYS A 85 14.29 -7.88 15.59
C LYS A 85 12.90 -7.78 16.24
N PHE A 86 11.89 -8.43 15.68
CA PHE A 86 10.61 -8.58 16.39
C PHE A 86 10.75 -9.62 17.50
N PRO A 87 9.93 -9.53 18.57
CA PRO A 87 9.78 -10.63 19.51
C PRO A 87 9.43 -11.92 18.78
N GLU A 88 9.89 -13.05 19.30
CA GLU A 88 9.53 -14.35 18.74
C GLU A 88 8.01 -14.55 18.76
N SER A 89 7.50 -15.20 17.72
CA SER A 89 6.07 -15.50 17.58
C SER A 89 5.88 -16.87 16.94
N THR A 90 4.65 -17.38 16.99
CA THR A 90 4.28 -18.66 16.37
C THR A 90 4.42 -18.67 14.85
N PHE A 91 4.56 -17.50 14.22
CA PHE A 91 4.71 -17.37 12.78
C PHE A 91 6.04 -16.71 12.43
N SER A 92 6.83 -17.39 11.61
CA SER A 92 8.07 -16.85 11.06
C SER A 92 8.23 -17.19 9.58
N PHE A 93 9.07 -16.43 8.89
CA PHE A 93 9.44 -16.69 7.51
C PHE A 93 10.86 -16.23 7.23
N THR A 94 11.51 -16.81 6.23
CA THR A 94 12.87 -16.46 5.83
C THR A 94 12.89 -16.03 4.36
N PRO A 95 13.09 -14.73 4.07
CA PRO A 95 13.26 -14.25 2.69
C PRO A 95 14.46 -14.89 2.00
N LYS A 96 14.27 -15.48 0.82
CA LYS A 96 15.33 -16.02 -0.05
C LYS A 96 15.20 -15.45 -1.46
N PRO A 97 16.29 -15.38 -2.25
CA PRO A 97 16.19 -14.99 -3.65
C PRO A 97 15.15 -15.84 -4.40
N ASN A 98 14.27 -15.20 -5.15
CA ASN A 98 13.32 -15.86 -6.03
C ASN A 98 13.02 -15.00 -7.27
N PHE A 99 12.12 -15.47 -8.12
CA PHE A 99 11.70 -14.75 -9.33
C PHE A 99 11.19 -13.33 -9.04
N GLY A 100 10.52 -13.12 -7.91
CA GLY A 100 10.01 -11.82 -7.50
C GLY A 100 11.08 -10.88 -6.94
N SER A 101 12.16 -11.40 -6.35
CA SER A 101 13.23 -10.59 -5.77
C SER A 101 14.54 -11.36 -5.68
N LYS A 102 15.56 -10.97 -6.46
CA LYS A 102 16.90 -11.56 -6.40
C LYS A 102 17.65 -11.20 -5.11
N ASN A 103 17.36 -10.03 -4.54
CA ASN A 103 17.97 -9.49 -3.32
C ASN A 103 16.87 -8.98 -2.38
N PRO A 104 16.09 -9.88 -1.74
CA PRO A 104 15.02 -9.46 -0.86
C PRO A 104 15.57 -8.81 0.42
N LYS A 105 14.77 -7.92 1.02
CA LYS A 105 15.08 -7.32 2.32
C LYS A 105 15.16 -8.44 3.37
N LEU A 106 16.16 -8.36 4.26
CA LEU A 106 16.41 -9.38 5.31
C LEU A 106 16.66 -10.78 4.72
N LYS A 107 17.29 -10.85 3.54
CA LYS A 107 17.71 -12.09 2.87
C LYS A 107 18.41 -13.04 3.85
N ASN A 108 17.95 -14.29 3.87
CA ASN A 108 18.44 -15.40 4.69
C ASN A 108 18.32 -15.21 6.21
N GLN A 109 17.55 -14.22 6.70
CA GLN A 109 17.31 -14.00 8.12
C GLN A 109 15.91 -14.47 8.51
N ILE A 110 15.77 -15.18 9.62
CA ILE A 110 14.46 -15.57 10.17
C ILE A 110 13.75 -14.30 10.63
N CYS A 111 12.57 -14.04 10.08
CA CYS A 111 11.72 -12.92 10.44
C CYS A 111 10.52 -13.44 11.23
N TYR A 112 10.44 -13.10 12.51
CA TYR A 112 9.20 -13.28 13.28
C TYR A 112 8.21 -12.17 12.92
N GLY A 113 6.92 -12.51 12.90
CA GLY A 113 5.96 -11.60 12.31
C GLY A 113 4.51 -12.03 12.38
N VAL A 114 3.74 -11.49 11.43
CA VAL A 114 2.29 -11.67 11.34
C VAL A 114 1.93 -12.18 9.95
N ASP A 115 1.10 -13.23 9.92
CA ASP A 115 0.53 -13.81 8.70
C ASP A 115 -0.82 -13.18 8.39
N LEU A 116 -0.93 -12.54 7.22
CA LEU A 116 -2.14 -11.86 6.75
C LEU A 116 -2.83 -12.60 5.59
N ARG A 117 -2.40 -13.81 5.24
CA ARG A 117 -2.98 -14.58 4.11
C ARG A 117 -4.47 -14.86 4.27
N LYS A 118 -4.97 -14.93 5.52
CA LYS A 118 -6.36 -15.26 5.85
C LYS A 118 -7.19 -14.08 6.37
N VAL A 119 -6.65 -12.87 6.41
CA VAL A 119 -7.44 -11.71 6.87
C VAL A 119 -8.46 -11.30 5.82
N LYS A 120 -9.61 -10.79 6.29
CA LYS A 120 -10.63 -10.20 5.42
C LYS A 120 -10.00 -9.08 4.58
N ARG A 121 -10.35 -9.07 3.28
CA ARG A 121 -9.97 -8.02 2.34
C ARG A 121 -10.29 -6.63 2.93
N PRO A 122 -9.31 -5.72 3.05
CA PRO A 122 -9.55 -4.35 3.48
C PRO A 122 -10.40 -3.58 2.47
N ASP A 123 -11.26 -2.70 2.97
CA ASP A 123 -12.00 -1.70 2.20
C ASP A 123 -11.29 -0.34 2.14
N ARG A 124 -10.18 -0.20 2.90
CA ARG A 124 -9.35 0.99 3.02
C ARG A 124 -7.90 0.62 3.33
N ILE A 125 -7.01 1.61 3.29
CA ILE A 125 -5.64 1.46 3.78
C ILE A 125 -5.66 1.22 5.29
N GLU A 126 -5.02 0.14 5.73
CA GLU A 126 -4.92 -0.30 7.13
C GLU A 126 -3.56 0.11 7.71
N ILE A 127 -3.52 1.25 8.40
CA ILE A 127 -2.28 1.74 9.02
C ILE A 127 -1.89 0.99 10.30
N LYS A 128 -2.81 0.21 10.88
CA LYS A 128 -2.54 -0.59 12.07
C LYS A 128 -1.32 -1.51 11.93
N TRP A 129 -1.05 -2.05 10.74
CA TRP A 129 0.11 -2.92 10.52
C TRP A 129 1.44 -2.15 10.51
N LEU A 130 1.41 -0.89 10.05
CA LEU A 130 2.56 0.01 10.15
C LEU A 130 2.80 0.41 11.62
N ILE A 131 1.74 0.75 12.36
CA ILE A 131 1.82 1.12 13.78
C ILE A 131 2.30 -0.08 14.62
N ASP A 132 1.73 -1.27 14.42
CA ASP A 132 2.15 -2.51 15.07
C ASP A 132 3.62 -2.82 14.79
N SER A 133 4.03 -2.71 13.53
CA SER A 133 5.43 -2.90 13.13
C SER A 133 6.37 -1.91 13.82
N TYR A 134 5.99 -0.63 13.89
CA TYR A 134 6.78 0.39 14.58
C TYR A 134 6.86 0.09 16.08
N SER A 135 5.76 -0.34 16.71
CA SER A 135 5.71 -0.71 18.12
C SER A 135 6.63 -1.89 18.45
N LYS A 136 6.58 -2.96 17.65
CA LYS A 136 7.39 -4.18 17.83
C LYS A 136 8.88 -4.01 17.55
N PHE A 137 9.26 -3.06 16.69
CA PHE A 137 10.66 -2.88 16.33
C PHE A 137 11.43 -2.12 17.43
N PRO A 138 12.53 -2.64 17.98
CA PRO A 138 13.18 -2.04 19.15
C PRO A 138 13.91 -0.72 18.85
N ILE A 139 14.46 -0.55 17.64
CA ILE A 139 15.32 0.60 17.29
C ILE A 139 14.50 1.64 16.52
N LYS A 140 13.81 2.53 17.23
CA LYS A 140 12.84 3.47 16.65
C LYS A 140 13.44 4.45 15.64
N ASP A 141 14.65 4.95 15.92
CA ASP A 141 15.29 5.97 15.08
C ASP A 141 15.56 5.49 13.65
N ASN A 142 15.79 4.19 13.48
CA ASN A 142 16.12 3.57 12.21
C ASN A 142 14.94 2.83 11.57
N PHE A 143 13.73 2.93 12.13
CA PHE A 143 12.59 2.18 11.60
C PHE A 143 12.22 2.62 10.18
N PHE A 144 12.16 3.93 9.95
CA PHE A 144 11.80 4.52 8.65
C PHE A 144 13.06 4.76 7.81
N LEU A 145 13.08 4.23 6.58
CA LEU A 145 14.17 4.40 5.64
C LEU A 145 13.98 5.63 4.74
N LYS A 146 15.06 6.02 4.05
CA LYS A 146 15.03 7.10 3.06
C LYS A 146 14.01 6.77 1.96
N GLY A 147 13.00 7.61 1.81
CA GLY A 147 11.96 7.44 0.80
C GLY A 147 10.58 7.08 1.35
N PHE A 148 10.43 6.85 2.66
CA PHE A 148 9.11 6.64 3.26
C PHE A 148 8.12 7.75 2.91
N ASP A 149 8.55 9.01 3.02
CA ASP A 149 7.71 10.18 2.73
C ASP A 149 7.23 10.22 1.25
N LYS A 150 7.96 9.57 0.33
CA LYS A 150 7.55 9.42 -1.09
C LYS A 150 6.43 8.39 -1.25
N ILE A 151 6.44 7.32 -0.44
CA ILE A 151 5.39 6.30 -0.45
C ILE A 151 4.13 6.79 0.25
N SER A 152 4.27 7.43 1.42
CA SER A 152 3.14 7.99 2.17
C SER A 152 2.57 9.26 1.54
N GLY A 153 3.32 9.93 0.66
CA GLY A 153 2.95 11.22 0.07
C GLY A 153 2.99 12.39 1.05
N THR A 154 3.54 12.19 2.26
CA THR A 154 3.61 13.22 3.30
C THR A 154 4.67 12.90 4.36
N LYS A 155 5.27 13.95 4.93
CA LYS A 155 6.16 13.83 6.11
C LYS A 155 5.38 13.56 7.40
N LYS A 156 4.11 13.98 7.46
CA LYS A 156 3.28 13.96 8.67
C LYS A 156 3.08 12.57 9.24
N LEU A 157 2.82 11.55 8.40
CA LEU A 157 2.52 10.20 8.88
C LEU A 157 3.64 9.62 9.76
N LYS A 158 4.89 9.82 9.35
CA LYS A 158 6.07 9.39 10.11
C LYS A 158 6.14 10.09 11.47
N GLU A 159 5.95 11.40 11.49
CA GLU A 159 5.97 12.23 12.71
C GLU A 159 4.83 11.83 13.65
N GLN A 160 3.62 11.63 13.14
CA GLN A 160 2.46 11.21 13.92
C GLN A 160 2.71 9.86 14.62
N ILE A 161 3.29 8.88 13.91
CA ILE A 161 3.63 7.58 14.50
C ILE A 161 4.74 7.71 15.55
N LYS A 162 5.78 8.50 15.28
CA LYS A 162 6.86 8.76 16.24
C LYS A 162 6.35 9.42 17.53
N ASN A 163 5.36 10.31 17.40
CA ASN A 163 4.73 11.01 18.51
C ASN A 163 3.64 10.18 19.21
N GLY A 164 3.46 8.91 18.84
CA GLY A 164 2.53 8.01 19.52
C GLY A 164 1.04 8.29 19.25
N LEU A 165 0.71 9.00 18.17
CA LEU A 165 -0.69 9.18 17.79
C LEU A 165 -1.32 7.83 17.44
N ASN A 166 -2.55 7.63 17.91
CA ASN A 166 -3.33 6.45 17.57
C ASN A 166 -3.92 6.56 16.15
N GLU A 167 -4.42 5.42 15.65
CA GLU A 167 -4.98 5.32 14.30
C GLU A 167 -6.13 6.31 14.04
N ASN A 168 -7.01 6.55 15.02
CA ASN A 168 -8.14 7.47 14.86
C ASN A 168 -7.67 8.92 14.69
N GLN A 169 -6.67 9.35 15.48
CA GLN A 169 -6.08 10.68 15.36
C GLN A 169 -5.42 10.88 14.00
N ILE A 170 -4.66 9.88 13.52
CA ILE A 170 -4.04 9.93 12.19
C ILE A 170 -5.09 10.02 11.09
N ARG A 171 -6.15 9.20 11.16
CA ARG A 171 -7.22 9.22 10.16
C ARG A 171 -7.98 10.55 10.16
N MET A 172 -8.16 11.20 11.31
CA MET A 172 -8.84 12.49 11.37
C MET A 172 -8.06 13.58 10.64
N SER A 173 -6.72 13.53 10.66
CA SER A 173 -5.92 14.49 9.92
C SER A 173 -6.04 14.36 8.39
N TRP A 174 -6.57 13.23 7.89
CA TRP A 174 -6.77 13.00 6.46
C TRP A 174 -8.18 13.33 5.97
N LYS A 175 -9.14 13.42 6.89
CA LYS A 175 -10.58 13.51 6.58
C LYS A 175 -10.89 14.64 5.60
N THR A 176 -10.41 15.84 5.88
CA THR A 176 -10.65 17.03 5.04
C THR A 176 -10.17 16.81 3.60
N ASN A 177 -8.91 16.43 3.43
CA ASN A 177 -8.32 16.22 2.10
C ASN A 177 -8.99 15.07 1.34
N ILE A 178 -9.44 14.03 2.03
CA ILE A 178 -10.21 12.93 1.41
C ILE A 178 -11.55 13.43 0.90
N GLU A 179 -12.27 14.24 1.68
CA GLU A 179 -13.55 14.81 1.25
C GLU A 179 -13.40 15.81 0.10
N GLU A 180 -12.34 16.62 0.10
CA GLU A 180 -11.98 17.48 -1.03
C GLU A 180 -11.69 16.65 -2.29
N PHE A 181 -10.86 15.61 -2.18
CA PHE A 181 -10.56 14.74 -3.30
C PHE A 181 -11.81 14.02 -3.84
N LYS A 182 -12.72 13.59 -2.96
CA LYS A 182 -14.01 13.00 -3.37
C LYS A 182 -14.85 13.97 -4.20
N LYS A 183 -14.87 15.26 -3.85
CA LYS A 183 -15.57 16.30 -4.64
C LYS A 183 -14.94 16.48 -6.02
N ILE A 184 -13.60 16.54 -6.09
CA ILE A 184 -12.88 16.70 -7.36
C ILE A 184 -13.11 15.49 -8.27
N ARG A 185 -12.85 14.27 -7.77
CA ARG A 185 -12.93 13.05 -8.58
C ARG A 185 -14.34 12.78 -9.13
N LYS A 186 -15.40 13.23 -8.44
CA LYS A 186 -16.80 13.03 -8.85
C LYS A 186 -17.09 13.56 -10.25
N LYS A 187 -16.39 14.62 -10.69
CA LYS A 187 -16.51 15.20 -12.04
C LYS A 187 -16.06 14.24 -13.15
N TYR A 188 -15.23 13.25 -12.82
CA TYR A 188 -14.53 12.41 -13.79
C TYR A 188 -14.92 10.94 -13.74
N LEU A 189 -15.81 10.55 -12.82
CA LEU A 189 -16.26 9.17 -12.71
C LEU A 189 -17.04 8.76 -13.96
N LEU A 190 -16.74 7.56 -14.46
CA LEU A 190 -17.43 6.91 -15.58
C LEU A 190 -18.41 5.85 -15.07
N TYR A 191 -18.24 5.42 -13.83
CA TYR A 191 -19.01 4.36 -13.21
C TYR A 191 -19.61 4.83 -11.88
N ARG A 192 -20.73 4.21 -11.48
CA ARG A 192 -21.35 4.43 -10.17
C ARG A 192 -20.48 3.90 -9.05
#